data_AF-A0A2V9YK69-F1
#
_entry.id   AF-A0A2V9YK69-F1
#
_cell.length_a   1.000
_cell.length_b   1.000
_cell.length_c   1.000
_cell.angle_alpha   90.00
_cell.angle_beta   90.00
_cell.angle_gamma   90.00
#
_symmetry.space_group_name_H-M   'P 1'
#
loop_
_entity.id
_entity.type
_entity.pdbx_description
1 polymer ?
#
loop_
_entity_poly.entity_id
_entity_poly.type
_entity_poly.pdbx_seq_one_letter_code
_entity_poly.pdbx_strand_id
1 'polypeptide(L)'
;YAYHYLRTGYVFGNPEFFRYNIAATLNPFRVILALGMRLWQMFGYLHLYLLTMAMLLALWRPPLHDRDGERQRIQVSVQLIFLAIVVAYVGVMSIVGGAVLARYMLPAVPLVIIVGVSTLWRRVRYWREVVVIVALAFAAALFVNPPYGFSIEDNLAYRDYILLHQDGEKFVEARYPMARVLTAWPASDELTRPYLGYITRPMRVVRIEDFTVEQLMVAADLSSNFDVALVFSTKYEPAHPLLEHWTAWEKLKTRFFGFHRDLPPAAASQVLGGKIVFSGTRHGQWVAVIEVQRVEEARAHKY
;
A
#
# COMPACT_ATOMS: atom_id res chain seq x y z
N TYR A 1 -26.62 -6.47 0.91
CA TYR A 1 -26.76 -6.85 -0.52
C TYR A 1 -28.09 -6.39 -1.12
N ALA A 2 -29.25 -6.80 -0.60
CA ALA A 2 -30.55 -6.35 -1.12
C ALA A 2 -30.70 -4.81 -1.18
N TYR A 3 -30.27 -4.11 -0.12
CA TYR A 3 -30.25 -2.64 -0.11
C TYR A 3 -29.40 -2.02 -1.25
N HIS A 4 -28.20 -2.56 -1.50
CA HIS A 4 -27.34 -2.07 -2.59
C HIS A 4 -27.99 -2.31 -3.95
N TYR A 5 -28.52 -3.51 -4.17
CA TYR A 5 -29.24 -3.82 -5.41
C TYR A 5 -30.42 -2.88 -5.64
N LEU A 6 -31.23 -2.63 -4.61
CA LEU A 6 -32.37 -1.71 -4.68
C LEU A 6 -31.96 -0.26 -4.94
N ARG A 7 -30.77 0.16 -4.49
CA ARG A 7 -30.29 1.55 -4.64
C ARG A 7 -29.48 1.80 -5.90
N THR A 8 -28.72 0.83 -6.38
CA THR A 8 -27.76 1.02 -7.48
C THR A 8 -28.01 0.10 -8.67
N GLY A 9 -28.92 -0.87 -8.58
CA GLY A 9 -29.13 -1.90 -9.59
C GLY A 9 -28.07 -3.00 -9.58
N TYR A 10 -27.04 -2.91 -8.72
CA TYR A 10 -25.96 -3.87 -8.61
C TYR A 10 -25.89 -4.48 -7.21
N VAL A 11 -25.79 -5.81 -7.14
CA VAL A 11 -25.70 -6.55 -5.87
C VAL A 11 -24.52 -6.05 -5.03
N PHE A 12 -23.39 -5.77 -5.67
CA PHE A 12 -22.16 -5.26 -5.03
C PHE A 12 -22.04 -3.73 -5.03
N GLY A 13 -23.13 -3.00 -5.29
CA GLY A 13 -23.13 -1.53 -5.32
C GLY A 13 -22.58 -0.95 -6.63
N ASN A 14 -21.36 -1.30 -7.01
CA ASN A 14 -20.68 -0.78 -8.20
C ASN A 14 -20.12 -1.94 -9.08
N PRO A 15 -20.38 -1.96 -10.40
CA PRO A 15 -19.81 -2.96 -11.31
C PRO A 15 -18.28 -2.97 -11.35
N GLU A 16 -17.63 -1.82 -11.17
CA GLU A 16 -16.16 -1.74 -11.09
C GLU A 16 -15.62 -2.43 -9.85
N PHE A 17 -16.33 -2.30 -8.72
CA PHE A 17 -15.97 -3.01 -7.49
C PHE A 17 -16.00 -4.52 -7.71
N PHE A 18 -17.04 -5.03 -8.39
CA PHE A 18 -17.14 -6.44 -8.74
C PHE A 18 -16.01 -6.88 -9.68
N ARG A 19 -15.75 -6.10 -10.74
CA ARG A 19 -14.69 -6.39 -11.71
C ARG A 19 -13.33 -6.47 -11.01
N TYR A 20 -13.02 -5.50 -10.16
CA TYR A 20 -11.73 -5.40 -9.48
C TYR A 20 -11.54 -6.45 -8.37
N ASN A 21 -12.56 -6.71 -7.55
CA ASN A 21 -12.43 -7.57 -6.38
C ASN A 21 -12.80 -9.04 -6.58
N ILE A 22 -13.52 -9.36 -7.67
CA ILE A 22 -14.02 -10.71 -7.92
C ILE A 22 -13.65 -11.16 -9.33
N ALA A 23 -14.09 -10.46 -10.38
CA ALA A 23 -13.92 -10.99 -11.73
C ALA A 23 -12.44 -11.08 -12.16
N ALA A 24 -11.66 -10.03 -11.90
CA ALA A 24 -10.23 -9.98 -12.21
C ALA A 24 -9.38 -10.85 -11.27
N THR A 25 -9.94 -11.30 -10.14
CA THR A 25 -9.20 -12.02 -9.10
C THR A 25 -9.20 -13.53 -9.29
N LEU A 26 -10.16 -14.07 -10.06
CA LEU A 26 -10.40 -15.51 -10.30
C LEU A 26 -9.34 -16.20 -11.17
N ASN A 27 -8.19 -15.57 -11.42
CA ASN A 27 -7.09 -16.22 -12.12
C ASN A 27 -6.34 -17.18 -11.15
N PRO A 28 -6.22 -18.49 -11.46
CA PRO A 28 -5.60 -19.46 -10.53
C PRO A 28 -4.16 -19.10 -10.14
N PHE A 29 -3.38 -18.58 -11.09
CA PHE A 29 -2.00 -18.18 -10.83
C PHE A 29 -1.94 -16.96 -9.90
N ARG A 30 -2.82 -15.98 -10.09
CA ARG A 30 -2.97 -14.85 -9.16
C ARG A 30 -3.33 -15.33 -7.76
N VAL A 31 -4.23 -16.30 -7.62
CA VAL A 31 -4.64 -16.85 -6.31
C VAL A 31 -3.45 -17.46 -5.57
N ILE A 32 -2.57 -18.20 -6.27
CA ILE A 32 -1.34 -18.77 -5.67
C ILE A 32 -0.39 -17.65 -5.23
N LEU A 33 -0.17 -16.63 -6.07
CA LEU A 33 0.67 -15.49 -5.71
C LEU A 33 0.10 -14.72 -4.51
N ALA A 34 -1.21 -14.48 -4.51
CA ALA A 34 -1.91 -13.82 -3.40
C ALA A 34 -1.76 -14.64 -2.12
N LEU A 35 -1.95 -15.96 -2.18
CA LEU A 35 -1.75 -16.86 -1.06
C LEU A 35 -0.33 -16.76 -0.50
N GLY A 36 0.70 -16.77 -1.35
CA GLY A 36 2.10 -16.58 -0.94
C GLY A 36 2.29 -15.26 -0.19
N MET A 37 1.73 -14.16 -0.70
CA MET A 37 1.78 -12.86 -0.02
C MET A 37 0.99 -12.85 1.29
N ARG A 38 -0.16 -13.52 1.38
CA ARG A 38 -0.95 -13.63 2.62
C ARG A 38 -0.20 -14.42 3.68
N LEU A 39 0.48 -15.51 3.30
CA LEU A 39 1.32 -16.27 4.21
C LEU A 39 2.48 -15.41 4.73
N TRP A 40 3.12 -14.62 3.87
CA TRP A 40 4.13 -13.67 4.30
C TRP A 40 3.56 -12.61 5.26
N GLN A 41 2.39 -12.04 4.97
CA GLN A 41 1.67 -11.08 5.82
C GLN A 41 1.39 -11.66 7.22
N MET A 42 1.10 -12.95 7.29
CA MET A 42 0.74 -13.62 8.53
C MET A 42 1.95 -14.06 9.36
N PHE A 43 3.01 -14.54 8.72
CA PHE A 43 4.15 -15.17 9.39
C PHE A 43 5.41 -14.31 9.43
N GLY A 44 5.58 -13.38 8.49
CA GLY A 44 6.84 -12.68 8.28
C GLY A 44 6.77 -11.17 8.49
N TYR A 45 5.64 -10.57 8.15
CA TYR A 45 5.47 -9.13 8.06
C TYR A 45 5.62 -8.40 9.40
N LEU A 46 6.06 -7.14 9.35
CA LEU A 46 6.39 -6.34 10.55
C LEU A 46 7.32 -7.08 11.54
N HIS A 47 8.38 -7.70 11.02
CA HIS A 47 9.35 -8.52 11.77
C HIS A 47 8.76 -9.75 12.50
N LEU A 48 7.51 -10.15 12.23
CA LEU A 48 6.92 -11.37 12.79
C LEU A 48 7.65 -12.66 12.37
N TYR A 49 8.48 -12.62 11.32
CA TYR A 49 9.35 -13.76 10.97
C TYR A 49 10.23 -14.20 12.14
N LEU A 50 10.60 -13.29 13.04
CA LEU A 50 11.36 -13.62 14.26
C LEU A 50 10.56 -14.53 15.19
N LEU A 51 9.26 -14.24 15.37
CA LEU A 51 8.36 -15.09 16.14
C LEU A 51 8.19 -16.45 15.49
N THR A 52 7.94 -16.46 14.17
CA THR A 52 7.78 -17.69 13.40
C THR A 52 9.02 -18.57 13.48
N MET A 53 10.21 -17.99 13.27
CA MET A 53 11.48 -18.70 13.38
C MET A 53 11.71 -19.22 14.79
N ALA A 54 11.50 -18.39 15.82
CA ALA A 54 11.64 -18.82 17.21
C ALA A 54 10.68 -19.96 17.56
N MET A 55 9.43 -19.90 17.10
CA MET A 55 8.45 -20.98 17.25
C MET A 55 8.94 -22.27 16.58
N LEU A 56 9.39 -22.21 15.32
CA LEU A 56 9.87 -23.38 14.58
C LEU A 56 11.09 -24.01 15.26
N LEU A 57 12.05 -23.20 15.68
CA LEU A 57 13.23 -23.65 16.42
C LEU A 57 12.85 -24.27 17.78
N ALA A 58 11.83 -23.72 18.45
CA ALA A 58 11.35 -24.25 19.72
C ALA A 58 10.71 -25.64 19.57
N LEU A 59 10.10 -25.96 18.43
CA LEU A 59 9.50 -27.29 18.19
C LEU A 59 10.51 -28.44 18.24
N TRP A 60 11.80 -28.18 18.01
CA TRP A 60 12.87 -29.18 18.16
C TRP A 60 13.25 -29.48 19.62
N ARG A 61 12.71 -28.73 20.59
CA ARG A 61 12.99 -28.95 22.02
C ARG A 61 11.83 -29.67 22.69
N PRO A 62 12.09 -30.56 23.67
CA PRO A 62 11.02 -31.16 24.46
C PRO A 62 10.28 -30.09 25.29
N PRO A 63 9.02 -30.36 25.71
CA PRO A 63 8.32 -29.51 26.65
C PRO A 63 9.09 -29.34 27.96
N LEU A 64 9.08 -28.13 28.50
CA LEU A 64 9.64 -27.86 29.82
C LEU A 64 8.71 -28.41 30.90
N HIS A 65 9.32 -28.87 31.98
CA HIS A 65 8.63 -29.33 33.18
C HIS A 65 8.73 -28.25 34.24
N ASP A 66 7.57 -27.84 34.77
CA ASP A 66 7.46 -27.02 35.97
C ASP A 66 7.12 -27.93 37.17
N ARG A 67 6.91 -27.34 38.36
CA ARG A 67 6.59 -28.08 39.59
C ARG A 67 5.34 -28.97 39.48
N ASP A 68 4.40 -28.56 38.63
CA ASP A 68 3.12 -29.24 38.41
C ASP A 68 3.13 -30.19 37.19
N GLY A 69 4.31 -30.48 36.65
CA GLY A 69 4.51 -31.35 35.48
C GLY A 69 4.81 -30.58 34.19
N GLU A 70 4.56 -31.20 33.03
CA GLU A 70 4.79 -30.55 31.74
C GLU A 70 3.93 -29.29 31.56
N ARG A 71 4.55 -28.23 31.04
CA ARG A 71 3.83 -27.05 30.58
C ARG A 71 2.74 -27.43 29.56
N GLN A 72 1.50 -27.09 29.87
CA GLN A 72 0.32 -27.48 29.09
C GLN A 72 0.25 -26.76 27.74
N ARG A 73 0.06 -27.50 26.65
CA ARG A 73 -0.29 -26.88 25.36
C ARG A 73 -1.74 -26.39 25.36
N ILE A 74 -2.04 -25.43 24.51
CA ILE A 74 -3.41 -25.21 24.02
C ILE A 74 -3.95 -26.55 23.51
N GLN A 75 -5.19 -26.88 23.88
CA GLN A 75 -5.83 -28.13 23.49
C GLN A 75 -5.80 -28.29 21.97
N VAL A 76 -5.52 -29.51 21.48
CA VAL A 76 -5.39 -29.77 20.04
C VAL A 76 -6.67 -29.39 19.28
N SER A 77 -7.85 -29.64 19.87
CA SER A 77 -9.13 -29.21 19.30
C SER A 77 -9.18 -27.70 19.07
N VAL A 78 -8.71 -26.89 20.02
CA VAL A 78 -8.64 -25.42 19.90
C VAL A 78 -7.61 -25.00 18.85
N GLN A 79 -6.46 -25.66 18.79
CA GLN A 79 -5.46 -25.40 17.74
C GLN A 79 -6.01 -25.71 16.34
N LEU A 80 -6.78 -26.80 16.20
CA LEU A 80 -7.45 -27.15 14.95
C LEU A 80 -8.54 -26.14 14.58
N ILE A 81 -9.27 -25.59 15.55
CA ILE A 81 -10.24 -24.51 15.31
C ILE A 81 -9.51 -23.25 14.80
N PHE A 82 -8.40 -22.85 15.43
CA PHE A 82 -7.60 -21.73 14.97
C PHE A 82 -7.09 -21.96 13.55
N LEU A 83 -6.56 -23.16 13.28
CA LEU A 83 -6.10 -23.54 11.95
C LEU A 83 -7.23 -23.45 10.91
N ALA A 84 -8.41 -23.98 11.22
CA ALA A 84 -9.56 -23.94 10.31
C ALA A 84 -9.99 -22.50 10.00
N ILE A 85 -10.05 -21.63 11.01
CA ILE A 85 -10.37 -20.20 10.84
C ILE A 85 -9.32 -19.53 9.95
N VAL A 86 -8.04 -19.74 10.24
CA VAL A 86 -6.92 -19.16 9.48
C VAL A 86 -6.94 -19.64 8.03
N VAL A 87 -7.07 -20.95 7.79
CA VAL A 87 -7.08 -21.53 6.44
C VAL A 87 -8.28 -21.03 5.64
N ALA A 88 -9.47 -21.04 6.23
CA ALA A 88 -10.67 -20.54 5.55
C ALA A 88 -10.54 -19.06 5.21
N TYR A 89 -10.09 -18.25 6.16
CA TYR A 89 -9.97 -16.80 6.00
C TYR A 89 -8.90 -16.41 4.98
N VAL A 90 -7.70 -17.00 5.09
CA VAL A 90 -6.60 -16.77 4.13
C VAL A 90 -6.98 -17.27 2.75
N GLY A 91 -7.65 -18.43 2.65
CA GLY A 91 -8.16 -18.96 1.38
C GLY A 91 -9.13 -18.00 0.70
N VAL A 92 -10.14 -17.52 1.43
CA VAL A 92 -11.11 -16.55 0.92
C VAL A 92 -10.42 -15.25 0.49
N MET A 93 -9.52 -14.70 1.33
CA MET A 93 -8.80 -13.44 1.03
C MET A 93 -7.67 -13.58 -0.01
N SER A 94 -7.41 -14.80 -0.48
CA SER A 94 -6.52 -15.08 -1.62
C SER A 94 -7.31 -15.20 -2.93
N ILE A 95 -8.56 -15.64 -2.86
CA ILE A 95 -9.48 -15.75 -4.01
C ILE A 95 -10.17 -14.40 -4.28
N VAL A 96 -10.63 -13.75 -3.22
CA VAL A 96 -11.43 -12.53 -3.24
C VAL A 96 -10.61 -11.35 -2.73
N GLY A 97 -10.77 -10.20 -3.38
CA GLY A 97 -10.10 -8.95 -3.03
C GLY A 97 -9.04 -8.58 -4.06
N GLY A 98 -9.22 -7.41 -4.68
CA GLY A 98 -8.32 -6.91 -5.72
C GLY A 98 -6.97 -6.51 -5.13
N ALA A 99 -6.99 -5.82 -3.98
CA ALA A 99 -5.80 -5.38 -3.27
C ALA A 99 -5.34 -6.40 -2.20
N VAL A 100 -4.05 -6.70 -2.18
CA VAL A 100 -3.45 -7.66 -1.22
C VAL A 100 -2.81 -6.91 -0.05
N LEU A 101 -3.62 -6.15 0.70
CA LEU A 101 -3.14 -5.32 1.82
C LEU A 101 -2.97 -6.13 3.10
N ALA A 102 -1.97 -5.80 3.92
CA ALA A 102 -1.66 -6.54 5.15
C ALA A 102 -2.77 -6.41 6.21
N ARG A 103 -3.48 -5.28 6.26
CA ARG A 103 -4.64 -5.08 7.17
C ARG A 103 -5.71 -6.15 7.04
N TYR A 104 -5.82 -6.80 5.87
CA TYR A 104 -6.77 -7.88 5.71
C TYR A 104 -6.42 -9.08 6.55
N MET A 105 -5.17 -9.28 6.96
CA MET A 105 -4.78 -10.43 7.80
C MET A 105 -4.96 -10.19 9.31
N LEU A 106 -5.48 -9.02 9.72
CA LEU A 106 -5.69 -8.69 11.14
C LEU A 106 -6.52 -9.72 11.92
N PRO A 107 -7.53 -10.41 11.34
CA PRO A 107 -8.23 -11.48 12.06
C PRO A 107 -7.40 -12.76 12.24
N ALA A 108 -6.44 -13.05 11.35
CA ALA A 108 -5.67 -14.28 11.35
C ALA A 108 -4.35 -14.16 12.13
N VAL A 109 -3.67 -13.01 12.03
CA VAL A 109 -2.36 -12.74 12.67
C VAL A 109 -2.37 -13.00 14.18
N PRO A 110 -3.36 -12.54 14.98
CA PRO A 110 -3.38 -12.79 16.42
C PRO A 110 -3.45 -14.28 16.77
N LEU A 111 -4.17 -15.09 15.98
CA LEU A 111 -4.27 -16.53 16.21
C LEU A 111 -2.91 -17.21 16.03
N VAL A 112 -2.16 -16.81 15.00
CA VAL A 112 -0.80 -17.30 14.76
C VAL A 112 0.15 -16.85 15.87
N ILE A 113 0.04 -15.60 16.33
CA ILE A 113 0.83 -15.08 17.45
C ILE A 113 0.54 -15.88 18.72
N ILE A 114 -0.72 -16.16 19.05
CA ILE A 114 -1.12 -16.94 20.22
C ILE A 114 -0.48 -18.34 20.18
N VAL A 115 -0.54 -19.01 19.03
CA VAL A 115 0.09 -20.34 18.85
C VAL A 115 1.62 -20.26 18.98
N GLY A 116 2.24 -19.23 18.39
CA GLY A 116 3.68 -19.00 18.48
C GLY A 116 4.15 -18.78 19.92
N VAL A 117 3.50 -17.87 20.64
CA VAL A 117 3.83 -17.56 22.05
C VAL A 117 3.54 -18.75 22.95
N SER A 118 2.43 -19.48 22.75
CA SER A 118 2.13 -20.71 23.50
C SER A 118 3.22 -21.78 23.30
N THR A 119 3.73 -21.93 22.08
CA THR A 119 4.81 -22.86 21.76
C THR A 119 6.12 -22.45 22.44
N LEU A 120 6.47 -21.16 22.41
CA LEU A 120 7.63 -20.63 23.11
C LEU A 120 7.52 -20.84 24.62
N TRP A 121 6.38 -20.48 25.22
CA TRP A 121 6.13 -20.67 26.64
C TRP A 121 6.32 -22.13 27.06
N ARG A 122 5.83 -23.08 26.25
CA ARG A 122 5.93 -24.51 26.55
C ARG A 122 7.35 -25.07 26.44
N ARG A 123 8.19 -24.55 25.54
CA ARG A 123 9.46 -25.21 25.13
C ARG A 123 10.73 -24.40 25.36
N VAL A 124 10.63 -23.11 25.70
CA VAL A 124 11.76 -22.20 25.84
C VAL A 124 11.80 -21.61 27.25
N ARG A 125 12.96 -21.71 27.91
CA ARG A 125 13.14 -21.19 29.29
C ARG A 125 12.99 -19.68 29.33
N TYR A 126 13.71 -19.00 28.45
CA TYR A 126 13.73 -17.54 28.30
C TYR A 126 12.69 -17.05 27.27
N TRP A 127 11.47 -17.62 27.30
CA TRP A 127 10.44 -17.28 26.33
C TRP A 127 10.00 -15.81 26.43
N ARG A 128 10.06 -15.22 27.64
CA ARG A 128 9.66 -13.82 27.87
C ARG A 128 10.59 -12.87 27.16
N GLU A 129 11.89 -13.11 27.27
CA GLU A 129 12.96 -12.35 26.64
C GLU A 129 12.84 -12.44 25.12
N VAL A 130 12.57 -13.64 24.58
CA VAL A 130 12.29 -13.82 23.15
C VAL A 130 11.07 -13.00 22.70
N VAL A 131 9.97 -13.05 23.46
CA VAL A 131 8.76 -12.28 23.14
C VAL A 131 9.01 -10.77 23.22
N VAL A 132 9.80 -10.29 24.20
CA VAL A 132 10.18 -8.88 24.31
C VAL A 132 11.00 -8.44 23.09
N ILE A 133 11.97 -9.24 22.66
CA ILE A 133 12.77 -8.96 21.45
C ILE A 133 11.86 -8.89 20.22
N VAL A 134 10.94 -9.84 20.06
CA VAL A 134 9.96 -9.85 18.96
C VAL A 134 9.07 -8.60 19.00
N ALA A 135 8.57 -8.21 20.17
CA ALA A 135 7.73 -7.03 20.33
C ALA A 135 8.48 -5.73 20.01
N LEU A 136 9.74 -5.62 20.45
CA LEU A 136 10.61 -4.49 20.10
C LEU A 136 10.89 -4.43 18.60
N ALA A 137 11.16 -5.57 17.97
CA ALA A 137 11.33 -5.64 16.51
C ALA A 137 10.05 -5.25 15.77
N PHE A 138 8.89 -5.74 16.20
CA PHE A 138 7.60 -5.35 15.63
C PHE A 138 7.36 -3.84 15.75
N ALA A 139 7.64 -3.25 16.92
CA ALA A 139 7.53 -1.82 17.12
C ALA A 139 8.52 -1.03 16.23
N ALA A 140 9.76 -1.51 16.09
CA ALA A 140 10.74 -0.92 15.19
C ALA A 140 10.30 -0.95 13.72
N ALA A 141 9.60 -2.01 13.29
CA ALA A 141 9.04 -2.12 11.93
C ALA A 141 8.08 -0.97 11.57
N LEU A 142 7.47 -0.33 12.58
CA LEU A 142 6.58 0.81 12.36
C LEU A 142 7.34 2.05 11.86
N PHE A 143 8.63 2.16 12.19
CA PHE A 143 9.47 3.32 11.89
C PHE A 143 10.50 3.04 10.79
N VAL A 144 10.92 1.79 10.63
CA VAL A 144 11.97 1.40 9.68
C VAL A 144 11.33 0.77 8.46
N ASN A 145 11.47 1.43 7.31
CA ASN A 145 10.96 0.92 6.05
C ASN A 145 11.83 -0.23 5.53
N PRO A 146 11.23 -1.30 4.99
CA PRO A 146 11.96 -2.40 4.41
C PRO A 146 12.68 -1.99 3.11
N PRO A 147 13.76 -2.68 2.71
CA PRO A 147 14.51 -2.41 1.49
C PRO A 147 13.83 -2.95 0.21
N TYR A 148 12.50 -3.09 0.23
CA TYR A 148 11.68 -3.59 -0.86
C TYR A 148 10.35 -2.83 -0.91
N GLY A 149 9.67 -2.87 -2.06
CA GLY A 149 8.36 -2.24 -2.21
C GLY A 149 7.32 -2.86 -1.28
N PHE A 150 6.63 -2.03 -0.51
CA PHE A 150 5.55 -2.41 0.40
C PHE A 150 4.40 -1.39 0.31
N SER A 151 3.25 -1.67 0.93
CA SER A 151 2.16 -0.70 0.99
C SER A 151 2.45 0.32 2.09
N ILE A 152 2.52 1.60 1.73
CA ILE A 152 2.79 2.69 2.68
C ILE A 152 1.80 2.72 3.86
N GLU A 153 0.59 2.18 3.67
CA GLU A 153 -0.47 2.06 4.68
C GLU A 153 -0.13 1.08 5.82
N ASP A 154 0.94 0.30 5.69
CA ASP A 154 1.29 -0.76 6.63
C ASP A 154 2.16 -0.30 7.82
N ASN A 155 2.76 0.90 7.75
CA ASN A 155 3.55 1.47 8.85
C ASN A 155 3.46 3.02 8.85
N LEU A 156 4.35 3.71 9.59
CA LEU A 156 4.34 5.17 9.68
C LEU A 156 4.78 5.88 8.38
N ALA A 157 5.14 5.16 7.31
CA ALA A 157 5.30 5.76 5.98
C ALA A 157 4.00 6.42 5.50
N TYR A 158 2.83 5.94 5.94
CA TYR A 158 1.55 6.58 5.65
C TYR A 158 1.43 7.98 6.28
N ARG A 159 2.03 8.19 7.46
CA ARG A 159 2.11 9.55 8.05
C ARG A 159 2.96 10.46 7.17
N ASP A 160 4.11 9.96 6.72
CA ASP A 160 5.00 10.74 5.84
C ASP A 160 4.32 11.09 4.51
N TYR A 161 3.54 10.16 3.96
CA TYR A 161 2.67 10.38 2.80
C TYR A 161 1.70 11.54 3.02
N ILE A 162 0.91 11.51 4.10
CA ILE A 162 -0.06 12.56 4.42
C ILE A 162 0.61 13.92 4.56
N LEU A 163 1.72 13.99 5.30
CA LEU A 163 2.45 15.25 5.49
C LEU A 163 2.97 15.80 4.17
N LEU A 164 3.51 14.91 3.32
CA LEU A 164 4.05 15.29 2.02
C LEU A 164 2.96 15.82 1.09
N HIS A 165 1.81 15.15 1.05
CA HIS A 165 0.64 15.59 0.29
C HIS A 165 0.09 16.93 0.81
N GLN A 166 -0.05 17.08 2.13
CA GLN A 166 -0.45 18.36 2.73
C GLN A 166 0.50 19.51 2.37
N ASP A 167 1.81 19.27 2.38
CA ASP A 167 2.80 20.29 2.01
C ASP A 167 2.65 20.71 0.53
N GLY A 168 2.49 19.72 -0.37
CA GLY A 168 2.30 19.95 -1.81
C GLY A 168 0.98 20.63 -2.15
N GLU A 169 -0.12 20.18 -1.56
CA GLU A 169 -1.45 20.72 -1.82
C GLU A 169 -1.65 22.12 -1.25
N LYS A 170 -1.13 22.40 -0.04
CA LYS A 170 -1.11 23.76 0.51
C LYS A 170 -0.30 24.71 -0.37
N PHE A 171 0.81 24.24 -0.95
CA PHE A 171 1.58 25.04 -1.90
C PHE A 171 0.75 25.36 -3.15
N VAL A 172 0.08 24.37 -3.73
CA VAL A 172 -0.79 24.55 -4.91
C VAL A 172 -1.95 25.50 -4.60
N GLU A 173 -2.64 25.31 -3.47
CA GLU A 173 -3.75 26.18 -3.04
C GLU A 173 -3.31 27.63 -2.83
N ALA A 174 -2.14 27.83 -2.19
CA ALA A 174 -1.63 29.18 -1.90
C ALA A 174 -1.12 29.90 -3.16
N ARG A 175 -0.41 29.20 -4.05
CA ARG A 175 0.26 29.80 -5.21
C ARG A 175 -0.62 29.87 -6.46
N TYR A 176 -1.55 28.93 -6.62
CA TYR A 176 -2.38 28.75 -7.80
C TYR A 176 -3.87 28.48 -7.47
N PRO A 177 -4.53 29.33 -6.65
CA PRO A 177 -5.85 29.04 -6.09
C PRO A 177 -6.95 28.77 -7.14
N MET A 178 -6.84 29.33 -8.35
CA MET A 178 -7.82 29.20 -9.42
C MET A 178 -7.37 28.29 -10.58
N ALA A 179 -6.19 27.66 -10.46
CA ALA A 179 -5.65 26.80 -11.51
C ALA A 179 -6.44 25.49 -11.63
N ARG A 180 -6.39 24.93 -12.84
CA ARG A 180 -6.78 23.54 -13.09
C ARG A 180 -5.56 22.65 -12.83
N VAL A 181 -5.68 21.74 -11.88
CA VAL A 181 -4.60 20.88 -11.40
C VAL A 181 -4.72 19.49 -12.03
N LEU A 182 -3.73 19.07 -12.80
CA LEU A 182 -3.60 17.70 -13.28
C LEU A 182 -3.08 16.80 -12.15
N THR A 183 -3.80 15.74 -11.81
CA THR A 183 -3.29 14.75 -10.83
C THR A 183 -4.05 13.42 -10.89
N ALA A 184 -3.51 12.40 -10.22
CA ALA A 184 -4.11 11.09 -10.08
C ALA A 184 -4.87 10.95 -8.74
N TRP A 185 -5.52 9.81 -8.52
CA TRP A 185 -6.05 9.47 -7.20
C TRP A 185 -4.91 8.99 -6.27
N PRO A 186 -4.90 9.37 -4.98
CA PRO A 186 -5.96 10.03 -4.21
C PRO A 186 -5.95 11.56 -4.24
N ALA A 187 -4.88 12.22 -4.70
CA ALA A 187 -4.76 13.68 -4.71
C ALA A 187 -5.92 14.40 -5.42
N SER A 188 -6.54 13.75 -6.41
CA SER A 188 -7.76 14.27 -7.04
C SER A 188 -8.94 14.43 -6.06
N ASP A 189 -9.12 13.51 -5.12
CA ASP A 189 -10.13 13.64 -4.06
C ASP A 189 -9.65 14.61 -2.98
N GLU A 190 -8.36 14.59 -2.64
CA GLU A 190 -7.75 15.50 -1.64
C GLU A 190 -7.96 16.97 -2.05
N LEU A 191 -7.71 17.32 -3.31
CA LEU A 191 -7.90 18.66 -3.89
C LEU A 191 -9.35 19.06 -4.21
N THR A 192 -10.32 18.13 -4.17
CA THR A 192 -11.73 18.44 -4.46
C THR A 192 -12.61 18.43 -3.21
N ARG A 193 -12.15 17.84 -2.11
CA ARG A 193 -12.94 17.60 -0.88
C ARG A 193 -12.25 18.22 0.34
N PRO A 194 -12.53 19.50 0.66
CA PRO A 194 -11.90 20.20 1.79
C PRO A 194 -12.05 19.51 3.15
N TYR A 195 -13.12 18.74 3.36
CA TYR A 195 -13.33 18.00 4.60
C TYR A 195 -12.28 16.91 4.87
N LEU A 196 -11.46 16.54 3.88
CA LEU A 196 -10.32 15.64 4.06
C LEU A 196 -9.12 16.34 4.75
N GLY A 197 -9.11 17.67 4.83
CA GLY A 197 -8.13 18.44 5.60
C GLY A 197 -6.81 18.73 4.90
N TYR A 198 -6.70 18.49 3.58
CA TYR A 198 -5.51 18.82 2.79
C TYR A 198 -5.52 20.26 2.27
N ILE A 199 -6.70 20.74 1.90
CA ILE A 199 -6.97 22.08 1.37
C ILE A 199 -8.16 22.71 2.08
N THR A 200 -8.29 24.04 2.01
CA THR A 200 -9.41 24.78 2.60
C THR A 200 -10.54 25.05 1.62
N ARG A 201 -10.26 25.11 0.31
CA ARG A 201 -11.22 25.42 -0.75
C ARG A 201 -11.08 24.44 -1.92
N PRO A 202 -12.19 23.89 -2.46
CA PRO A 202 -12.12 22.93 -3.56
C PRO A 202 -11.42 23.56 -4.78
N MET A 203 -10.51 22.81 -5.38
CA MET A 203 -9.81 23.19 -6.61
C MET A 203 -10.37 22.46 -7.83
N ARG A 204 -10.06 22.96 -9.03
CA ARG A 204 -10.45 22.31 -10.28
C ARG A 204 -9.42 21.24 -10.60
N VAL A 205 -9.83 19.98 -10.71
CA VAL A 205 -8.92 18.86 -10.99
C VAL A 205 -9.17 18.28 -12.37
N VAL A 206 -8.09 18.06 -13.11
CA VAL A 206 -8.05 17.21 -14.30
C VAL A 206 -7.48 15.86 -13.88
N ARG A 207 -8.33 14.84 -13.84
CA ARG A 207 -7.95 13.53 -13.30
C ARG A 207 -7.31 12.64 -14.38
N ILE A 208 -6.16 12.07 -14.06
CA ILE A 208 -5.54 10.96 -14.79
C ILE A 208 -5.52 9.69 -13.93
N GLU A 209 -5.21 8.55 -14.54
CA GLU A 209 -5.21 7.26 -13.82
C GLU A 209 -3.96 7.08 -12.95
N ASP A 210 -2.79 7.36 -13.49
CA ASP A 210 -1.49 7.25 -12.85
C ASP A 210 -0.46 8.19 -13.53
N PHE A 211 0.81 8.14 -13.12
CA PHE A 211 1.88 8.96 -13.68
C PHE A 211 2.83 8.15 -14.58
N THR A 212 2.31 7.14 -15.29
CA THR A 212 3.05 6.43 -16.33
C THR A 212 3.41 7.35 -17.49
N VAL A 213 4.41 6.95 -18.30
CA VAL A 213 4.83 7.70 -19.48
C VAL A 213 3.67 7.89 -20.44
N GLU A 214 2.91 6.83 -20.69
CA GLU A 214 1.79 6.82 -21.62
C GLU A 214 0.70 7.79 -21.18
N GLN A 215 0.31 7.78 -19.91
CA GLN A 215 -0.70 8.69 -19.36
C GLN A 215 -0.24 10.15 -19.38
N LEU A 216 1.03 10.41 -19.01
CA LEU A 216 1.57 11.77 -19.01
C LEU A 216 1.75 12.32 -20.43
N MET A 217 2.07 11.49 -21.43
CA MET A 217 2.10 11.91 -22.83
C MET A 217 0.70 12.31 -23.34
N VAL A 218 -0.32 11.49 -23.05
CA VAL A 218 -1.71 11.83 -23.38
C VAL A 218 -2.15 13.12 -22.67
N ALA A 219 -1.73 13.32 -21.42
CA ALA A 219 -1.99 14.55 -20.70
C ALA A 219 -1.25 15.75 -21.34
N ALA A 220 0.00 15.59 -21.79
CA ALA A 220 0.78 16.65 -22.43
C ALA A 220 0.11 17.15 -23.73
N ASP A 221 -0.47 16.25 -24.53
CA ASP A 221 -1.25 16.61 -25.73
C ASP A 221 -2.48 17.47 -25.38
N LEU A 222 -2.98 17.34 -24.16
CA LEU A 222 -4.09 18.10 -23.59
C LEU A 222 -3.61 19.15 -22.58
N SER A 223 -2.38 19.65 -22.71
CA SER A 223 -1.78 20.67 -21.81
C SER A 223 -2.60 21.95 -21.69
N SER A 224 -3.46 22.26 -22.66
CA SER A 224 -4.40 23.38 -22.58
C SER A 224 -5.52 23.18 -21.54
N ASN A 225 -5.71 21.96 -21.04
CA ASN A 225 -6.75 21.62 -20.07
C ASN A 225 -6.34 21.83 -18.60
N PHE A 226 -5.06 22.02 -18.31
CA PHE A 226 -4.56 22.27 -16.96
C PHE A 226 -3.48 23.34 -16.97
N ASP A 227 -3.18 23.89 -15.80
CA ASP A 227 -2.21 24.97 -15.65
C ASP A 227 -1.02 24.51 -14.78
N VAL A 228 -1.29 23.57 -13.88
CA VAL A 228 -0.31 23.00 -12.95
C VAL A 228 -0.54 21.49 -12.86
N ALA A 229 0.52 20.70 -12.70
CA ALA A 229 0.41 19.29 -12.36
C ALA A 229 0.93 19.02 -10.95
N LEU A 230 0.14 18.33 -10.13
CA LEU A 230 0.54 17.79 -8.84
C LEU A 230 0.85 16.30 -9.03
N VAL A 231 2.13 15.96 -9.07
CA VAL A 231 2.63 14.59 -9.26
C VAL A 231 3.20 14.06 -7.95
N PHE A 232 3.07 12.75 -7.71
CA PHE A 232 3.57 12.11 -6.49
C PHE A 232 3.92 10.65 -6.75
N SER A 233 4.72 10.06 -5.86
CA SER A 233 4.99 8.62 -5.87
C SER A 233 3.74 7.85 -5.43
N THR A 234 3.10 7.11 -6.34
CA THR A 234 1.93 6.27 -6.00
C THR A 234 2.33 4.98 -5.28
N LYS A 235 3.60 4.58 -5.40
CA LYS A 235 4.21 3.43 -4.73
C LYS A 235 5.42 3.86 -3.91
N TYR A 236 5.71 3.08 -2.88
CA TYR A 236 6.94 3.24 -2.10
C TYR A 236 8.18 2.93 -2.94
N GLU A 237 9.16 3.83 -2.94
CA GLU A 237 10.44 3.69 -3.64
C GLU A 237 11.58 3.60 -2.61
N PRO A 238 12.10 2.40 -2.30
CA PRO A 238 13.23 2.28 -1.38
C PRO A 238 14.49 2.94 -1.96
N ALA A 239 15.31 3.56 -1.10
CA ALA A 239 16.57 4.17 -1.52
C ALA A 239 17.58 3.14 -2.07
N HIS A 240 17.56 1.92 -1.53
CA HIS A 240 18.42 0.81 -1.93
C HIS A 240 17.57 -0.46 -2.15
N PRO A 241 16.90 -0.60 -3.30
CA PRO A 241 16.05 -1.74 -3.59
C PRO A 241 16.88 -3.03 -3.76
N LEU A 242 16.68 -4.00 -2.87
CA LEU A 242 17.36 -5.31 -2.97
C LEU A 242 16.82 -6.17 -4.13
N LEU A 243 15.59 -5.91 -4.59
CA LEU A 243 14.89 -6.73 -5.59
C LEU A 243 14.55 -5.95 -6.88
N GLU A 244 15.18 -4.81 -7.14
CA GLU A 244 14.85 -3.98 -8.30
C GLU A 244 15.05 -4.70 -9.64
N HIS A 245 16.06 -5.57 -9.69
CA HIS A 245 16.48 -6.25 -10.91
C HIS A 245 15.63 -7.49 -11.22
N TRP A 246 14.66 -7.84 -10.37
CA TRP A 246 13.84 -9.02 -10.59
C TRP A 246 12.68 -8.73 -11.56
N THR A 247 13.04 -8.62 -12.83
CA THR A 247 12.12 -8.28 -13.94
C THR A 247 10.93 -9.22 -14.05
N ALA A 248 11.11 -10.51 -13.75
CA ALA A 248 10.02 -11.49 -13.74
C ALA A 248 8.98 -11.14 -12.66
N TRP A 249 9.42 -10.78 -11.45
CA TRP A 249 8.53 -10.36 -10.38
C TRP A 249 7.81 -9.05 -10.71
N GLU A 250 8.51 -8.10 -11.33
CA GLU A 250 7.90 -6.86 -11.80
C GLU A 250 6.77 -7.11 -12.80
N LYS A 251 7.00 -7.94 -13.82
CA LYS A 251 5.97 -8.34 -14.80
C LYS A 251 4.75 -8.99 -14.13
N LEU A 252 4.98 -9.83 -13.12
CA LEU A 252 3.89 -10.45 -12.36
C LEU A 252 3.08 -9.42 -11.57
N LYS A 253 3.76 -8.48 -10.91
CA LYS A 253 3.11 -7.37 -10.19
C LYS A 253 2.29 -6.49 -11.13
N THR A 254 2.84 -6.14 -12.30
CA THR A 254 2.13 -5.31 -13.29
C THR A 254 0.88 -6.03 -13.79
N ARG A 255 1.00 -7.32 -14.13
CA ARG A 255 -0.10 -8.10 -14.67
C ARG A 255 -1.23 -8.39 -13.66
N PHE A 256 -0.90 -8.70 -12.41
CA PHE A 256 -1.86 -9.25 -11.45
C PHE A 256 -2.20 -8.33 -10.29
N PHE A 257 -1.36 -7.32 -10.01
CA PHE A 257 -1.47 -6.46 -8.84
C PHE A 257 -1.42 -4.96 -9.19
N GLY A 258 -1.55 -4.60 -10.47
CA GLY A 258 -1.65 -3.20 -10.91
C GLY A 258 -0.42 -2.36 -10.60
N PHE A 259 0.77 -2.97 -10.65
CA PHE A 259 2.03 -2.25 -10.45
C PHE A 259 2.43 -1.49 -11.71
N HIS A 260 2.72 -0.21 -11.54
CA HIS A 260 3.32 0.68 -12.51
C HIS A 260 4.49 1.42 -11.85
N ARG A 261 5.40 1.93 -12.68
CA ARG A 261 6.43 2.89 -12.25
C ARG A 261 5.98 4.28 -12.66
N ASP A 262 5.91 5.17 -11.70
CA ASP A 262 5.65 6.59 -11.95
C ASP A 262 6.89 7.24 -12.55
N LEU A 263 6.69 8.21 -13.44
CA LEU A 263 7.80 9.05 -13.92
C LEU A 263 8.31 9.93 -12.77
N PRO A 264 9.63 9.95 -12.49
CA PRO A 264 10.19 10.86 -11.51
C PRO A 264 9.89 12.32 -11.87
N PRO A 265 9.82 13.25 -10.90
CA PRO A 265 9.44 14.65 -11.14
C PRO A 265 10.18 15.33 -12.28
N ALA A 266 11.50 15.09 -12.40
CA ALA A 266 12.32 15.66 -13.46
C ALA A 266 11.86 15.21 -14.85
N ALA A 267 11.62 13.90 -15.04
CA ALA A 267 11.18 13.36 -16.32
C ALA A 267 9.71 13.74 -16.60
N ALA A 268 8.84 13.71 -15.59
CA ALA A 268 7.46 14.17 -15.71
C ALA A 268 7.40 15.65 -16.15
N SER A 269 8.26 16.52 -15.60
CA SER A 269 8.31 17.93 -16.02
C SER A 269 8.75 18.13 -17.46
N GLN A 270 9.65 17.28 -17.97
CA GLN A 270 10.07 17.30 -19.37
C GLN A 270 8.94 16.87 -20.31
N VAL A 271 8.24 15.78 -19.97
CA VAL A 271 7.10 15.29 -20.76
C VAL A 271 5.97 16.31 -20.81
N LEU A 272 5.68 16.96 -19.67
CA LEU A 272 4.62 17.97 -19.57
C LEU A 272 5.01 19.36 -20.10
N GLY A 273 6.26 19.55 -20.56
CA GLY A 273 6.75 20.86 -21.01
C GLY A 273 6.70 21.93 -19.91
N GLY A 274 6.96 21.54 -18.66
CA GLY A 274 6.80 22.39 -17.48
C GLY A 274 8.07 22.54 -16.64
N LYS A 275 7.96 23.35 -15.59
CA LYS A 275 9.03 23.57 -14.61
C LYS A 275 8.58 23.12 -13.23
N ILE A 276 9.43 22.38 -12.52
CA ILE A 276 9.21 22.04 -11.12
C ILE A 276 9.31 23.31 -10.28
N VAL A 277 8.21 23.69 -9.62
CA VAL A 277 8.12 24.88 -8.75
C VAL A 277 8.07 24.51 -7.27
N PHE A 278 7.74 23.27 -6.95
CA PHE A 278 7.84 22.69 -5.61
C PHE A 278 8.22 21.21 -5.72
N SER A 279 9.03 20.73 -4.77
CA SER A 279 9.37 19.32 -4.65
C SER A 279 9.60 19.01 -3.18
N GLY A 280 9.03 17.91 -2.71
CA GLY A 280 9.26 17.36 -1.38
C GLY A 280 9.60 15.88 -1.48
N THR A 281 10.49 15.41 -0.62
CA THR A 281 10.85 13.99 -0.51
C THR A 281 10.91 13.56 0.95
N ARG A 282 10.38 12.37 1.26
CA ARG A 282 10.39 11.77 2.60
C ARG A 282 10.53 10.26 2.54
N HIS A 283 11.62 9.71 3.08
CA HIS A 283 11.86 8.28 3.32
C HIS A 283 11.56 7.30 2.15
N GLY A 284 11.67 7.72 0.89
CA GLY A 284 11.32 6.89 -0.28
C GLY A 284 9.98 7.21 -0.92
N GLN A 285 9.45 8.40 -0.63
CA GLN A 285 8.24 8.97 -1.22
C GLN A 285 8.54 10.40 -1.67
N TRP A 286 7.83 10.87 -2.69
CA TRP A 286 8.02 12.22 -3.24
C TRP A 286 6.70 12.83 -3.71
N VAL A 287 6.64 14.16 -3.70
CA VAL A 287 5.59 14.98 -4.30
C VAL A 287 6.26 16.12 -5.05
N ALA A 288 5.72 16.53 -6.19
CA ALA A 288 6.19 17.71 -6.89
C ALA A 288 5.03 18.44 -7.57
N VAL A 289 5.21 19.75 -7.69
CA VAL A 289 4.31 20.65 -8.40
C VAL A 289 5.04 21.16 -9.63
N ILE A 290 4.45 20.93 -10.79
CA ILE A 290 4.98 21.30 -12.10
C ILE A 290 4.09 22.40 -12.67
N GLU A 291 4.66 23.58 -12.89
CA GLU A 291 4.01 24.65 -13.61
C GLU A 291 4.18 24.41 -15.12
N VAL A 292 3.07 24.28 -15.85
CA VAL A 292 3.10 24.04 -17.29
C VAL A 292 3.32 25.37 -18.01
N GLN A 293 4.34 25.43 -18.87
CA GLN A 293 4.56 26.64 -19.66
C GLN A 293 3.55 26.64 -20.81
N ARG A 294 2.62 27.60 -20.81
CA ARG A 294 1.81 27.86 -21.99
C ARG A 294 2.74 28.43 -23.06
N VAL A 295 2.85 27.74 -24.18
CA VAL A 295 3.26 28.37 -25.43
C VAL A 295 2.12 29.32 -25.80
N GLU A 296 2.19 30.57 -25.33
CA GLU A 296 1.44 31.64 -25.97
C GLU A 296 2.00 31.74 -27.39
N GLU A 297 1.37 31.06 -28.35
CA GLU A 297 1.56 31.36 -29.76
C GLU A 297 1.34 32.86 -29.91
N ALA A 298 2.41 33.57 -30.26
CA ALA A 298 2.42 34.99 -30.56
C ALA A 298 1.50 35.28 -31.77
N ARG A 299 0.19 35.32 -31.55
CA ARG A 299 -0.78 36.03 -32.38
C ARG A 299 -0.88 37.47 -31.88
N ALA A 300 0.25 38.18 -31.93
CA ALA A 300 0.27 39.61 -31.79
C ALA A 300 1.23 40.19 -32.85
N HIS A 301 0.65 41.03 -33.70
CA HIS A 301 1.29 41.90 -34.69
C HIS A 301 1.70 41.32 -36.04
N LYS A 302 0.71 41.24 -36.94
CA LYS A 302 0.78 41.94 -38.23
C LYS A 302 -0.61 42.46 -38.58
N TYR A 303 -0.86 43.72 -38.22
CA TYR A 303 -1.79 44.59 -38.96
C TYR A 303 -0.97 45.33 -40.00
#